data_AF-A0A9C8WLN5-F1
#
_entry.id   AF-A0A9C8WLN5-F1
#
_cell.length_a   1.000
_cell.length_b   1.000
_cell.length_c   1.000
_cell.angle_alpha   90.00
_cell.angle_beta   90.00
_cell.angle_gamma   90.00
#
_symmetry.space_group_name_H-M   'P 1'
#
loop_
_entity.id
_entity.type
_entity.pdbx_description
1 polymer ?
#
loop_
_entity_poly.entity_id
_entity_poly.type
_entity_poly.pdbx_seq_one_letter_code
_entity_poly.pdbx_strand_id
1 'polypeptide(L)'
;MCDVRGCDLIPTPQSPIPCSPTHPLPPPHHPIISSPHHSPMPTQRVTLAHGSGGRMTQQLIRQVFGNRFSNPILDRMNDAAVLAAEG
;
A
#
# COMPACT_ATOMS: atom_id res chain seq x y z
N MET A 1 -52.05 -41.76 9.50
CA MET A 1 -51.13 -42.92 9.40
C MET A 1 -49.73 -42.37 9.67
N CYS A 2 -49.19 -42.67 10.86
CA CYS A 2 -47.80 -42.54 11.35
C CYS A 2 -47.03 -41.22 11.20
N ASP A 3 -46.19 -40.81 12.13
CA ASP A 3 -46.08 -41.00 13.58
C ASP A 3 -45.01 -39.99 14.04
N VAL A 4 -45.14 -39.57 15.28
CA VAL A 4 -44.24 -38.70 16.04
C VAL A 4 -42.80 -39.23 15.97
N ARG A 5 -41.81 -38.42 15.54
CA ARG A 5 -40.43 -38.38 16.09
C ARG A 5 -39.74 -37.08 15.66
N GLY A 6 -39.35 -36.29 16.66
CA GLY A 6 -38.56 -35.08 16.46
C GLY A 6 -38.96 -33.90 17.35
N CYS A 7 -39.41 -34.16 18.58
CA CYS A 7 -39.17 -33.21 19.66
C CYS A 7 -37.66 -32.97 19.78
N ASP A 8 -37.30 -31.88 20.47
CA ASP A 8 -35.96 -31.50 20.88
C ASP A 8 -35.21 -30.65 19.84
N LEU A 9 -34.92 -29.36 20.03
CA LEU A 9 -34.67 -28.63 21.26
C LEU A 9 -34.65 -27.14 20.86
N ILE A 10 -35.48 -26.28 21.47
CA ILE A 10 -35.10 -24.87 21.61
C ILE A 10 -34.34 -24.78 22.93
N PRO A 11 -33.08 -24.31 22.93
CA PRO A 11 -32.61 -23.56 24.09
C PRO A 11 -31.85 -22.29 23.70
N THR A 12 -32.45 -21.18 24.12
CA THR A 12 -31.85 -19.96 24.70
C THR A 12 -31.08 -18.96 23.83
N PRO A 13 -31.27 -17.64 24.07
CA PRO A 13 -30.44 -16.58 23.51
C PRO A 13 -29.03 -16.68 24.10
N GLN A 14 -28.02 -16.91 23.25
CA GLN A 14 -26.64 -16.90 23.71
C GLN A 14 -26.27 -15.49 24.20
N SER A 15 -26.01 -15.45 25.51
CA SER A 15 -25.18 -14.54 26.31
C SER A 15 -24.56 -13.32 25.62
N PRO A 16 -24.57 -12.13 26.25
CA PRO A 16 -23.81 -10.98 25.77
C PRO A 16 -22.31 -11.32 25.69
N ILE A 17 -21.69 -10.94 24.59
CA ILE A 17 -20.24 -11.02 24.39
C ILE A 17 -19.58 -10.22 25.52
N PRO A 18 -18.65 -10.80 26.30
CA PRO A 18 -17.93 -10.03 27.32
C PRO A 18 -17.09 -8.97 26.61
N CYS A 19 -17.41 -7.69 26.86
CA CYS A 19 -16.58 -6.56 26.45
C CYS A 19 -15.19 -6.73 27.05
N SER A 20 -14.25 -7.25 26.26
CA SER A 20 -12.85 -7.28 26.62
C SER A 20 -12.29 -5.85 26.56
N PRO A 21 -11.48 -5.44 27.54
CA PRO A 21 -11.02 -4.06 27.64
C PRO A 21 -10.09 -3.70 26.49
N THR A 22 -10.54 -2.74 25.69
CA THR A 22 -9.79 -1.82 24.81
C THR A 22 -8.38 -2.26 24.42
N HIS A 23 -8.28 -3.11 23.40
CA HIS A 23 -7.05 -3.12 22.61
C HIS A 23 -7.07 -1.86 21.73
N PRO A 24 -6.07 -0.97 21.78
CA PRO A 24 -6.02 0.19 20.88
C PRO A 24 -6.04 -0.32 19.45
N LEU A 25 -6.90 0.27 18.62
CA LEU A 25 -6.95 -0.03 17.19
C LEU A 25 -5.55 0.12 16.61
N PRO A 26 -5.05 -0.85 15.83
CA PRO A 26 -3.81 -0.66 15.08
C PRO A 26 -3.96 0.59 14.20
N PRO A 27 -2.91 1.42 14.07
CA PRO A 27 -2.97 2.58 13.17
C PRO A 27 -3.36 2.10 11.77
N PRO A 28 -4.07 2.93 10.97
CA PRO A 28 -4.47 2.53 9.63
C PRO A 28 -3.23 2.11 8.85
N HIS A 29 -3.10 0.80 8.66
CA HIS A 29 -2.17 0.20 7.72
C HIS A 29 -2.74 0.51 6.33
N HIS A 30 -2.62 1.77 5.92
CA HIS A 30 -2.41 2.01 4.50
C HIS A 30 -1.24 1.10 4.12
N PRO A 31 -1.34 0.33 3.03
CA PRO A 31 -0.19 -0.39 2.52
C PRO A 31 0.82 0.68 2.12
N ILE A 32 1.68 1.07 3.06
CA ILE A 32 2.99 1.60 2.72
C ILE A 32 3.55 0.47 1.90
N ILE A 33 3.73 0.73 0.61
CA ILE A 33 4.37 -0.17 -0.33
C ILE A 33 5.78 -0.38 0.22
N SER A 34 5.92 -1.31 1.17
CA SER A 34 7.16 -1.78 1.74
C SER A 34 7.75 -2.73 0.71
N SER A 35 8.03 -2.21 -0.47
CA SER A 35 8.78 -3.00 -1.42
C SER A 35 10.20 -3.15 -0.91
N PRO A 36 10.76 -4.37 -0.96
CA PRO A 36 12.08 -4.69 -0.42
C PRO A 36 13.24 -4.09 -1.24
N HIS A 37 12.96 -3.09 -2.09
CA HIS A 37 13.90 -2.51 -3.05
C HIS A 37 13.90 -0.97 -3.03
N HIS A 38 13.56 -0.35 -1.91
CA HIS A 38 13.84 1.07 -1.71
C HIS A 38 15.35 1.22 -1.47
N SER A 39 16.05 1.90 -2.39
CA SER A 39 17.37 2.42 -2.07
C SER A 39 17.16 3.58 -1.09
N PRO A 40 17.85 3.60 0.06
CA PRO A 40 17.68 4.67 1.02
C PRO A 40 18.21 5.97 0.44
N MET A 41 17.28 6.89 0.11
CA MET A 41 17.58 8.31 -0.02
C MET A 41 18.11 8.84 1.32
N PRO A 42 19.00 9.85 1.33
CA PRO A 42 19.56 10.42 2.57
C PRO A 42 18.49 10.93 3.56
N THR A 43 17.27 11.18 3.07
CA THR A 43 16.13 11.64 3.86
C THR A 43 14.84 10.97 3.39
N GLN A 44 13.99 10.56 4.32
CA GLN A 44 12.65 10.01 4.04
C GLN A 44 11.58 11.10 3.85
N ARG A 45 11.95 12.38 3.83
CA ARG A 45 11.00 13.50 3.71
C ARG A 45 11.22 14.28 2.41
N VAL A 46 10.12 14.54 1.71
CA VAL A 46 10.09 15.50 0.60
C VAL A 46 10.14 16.92 1.18
N THR A 47 11.04 17.73 0.65
CA THR A 47 11.24 19.14 1.02
C THR A 47 11.08 20.04 -0.20
N LEU A 48 10.93 21.35 -0.01
CA LEU A 48 10.80 22.31 -1.11
C LEU A 48 11.96 22.25 -2.12
N ALA A 49 13.18 21.96 -1.65
CA ALA A 49 14.35 21.83 -2.52
C ALA A 49 14.24 20.65 -3.51
N HIS A 50 13.40 19.64 -3.23
CA HIS A 50 13.13 18.56 -4.18
C HIS A 50 12.16 18.99 -5.30
N GLY A 51 11.45 20.11 -5.16
CA GLY A 51 10.54 20.65 -6.18
C GLY A 51 11.13 21.81 -7.00
N SER A 52 12.36 22.24 -6.72
CA SER A 52 12.97 23.40 -7.38
C SER A 52 13.57 23.11 -8.76
N GLY A 53 13.63 21.84 -9.18
CA GLY A 53 14.22 21.41 -10.46
C GLY A 53 15.73 21.17 -10.42
N GLY A 54 16.38 21.37 -9.27
CA GLY A 54 17.83 21.22 -9.12
C GLY A 54 18.30 19.79 -8.84
N ARG A 55 19.49 19.68 -8.24
CA ARG A 55 20.12 18.39 -7.89
C ARG A 55 19.26 17.51 -6.98
N MET A 56 18.54 18.10 -6.03
CA MET A 56 17.68 17.35 -5.11
C MET A 56 16.45 16.77 -5.83
N THR A 57 15.86 17.51 -6.78
CA THR A 57 14.81 16.98 -7.67
C THR A 57 15.33 15.78 -8.46
N GLN A 58 16.48 15.93 -9.08
CA GLN A 58 17.13 14.87 -9.86
C GLN A 58 17.48 13.63 -9.01
N GLN A 59 17.93 13.83 -7.78
CA GLN A 59 18.19 12.73 -6.84
C GLN A 59 16.92 11.98 -6.47
N LEU A 60 15.83 12.72 -6.16
CA LEU A 60 14.52 12.13 -5.87
C LEU A 60 14.01 11.29 -7.05
N ILE A 61 14.06 11.85 -8.26
CA ILE A 61 13.64 11.15 -9.48
C ILE A 61 14.39 9.83 -9.63
N ARG A 62 15.73 9.86 -9.53
CA ARG A 62 16.55 8.65 -9.69
C ARG A 62 16.29 7.60 -8.61
N GLN A 63 16.34 7.98 -7.34
CA GLN A 63 16.37 7.03 -6.23
C GLN A 63 14.97 6.48 -5.87
N VAL A 64 13.90 7.24 -6.13
CA VAL A 64 12.53 6.81 -5.82
C VAL A 64 11.82 6.25 -7.05
N PHE A 65 11.86 6.97 -8.17
CA PHE A 65 11.12 6.57 -9.38
C PHE A 65 11.98 5.70 -10.30
N GLY A 66 13.25 6.07 -10.51
CA GLY A 66 14.18 5.33 -11.37
C GLY A 66 14.24 3.85 -11.02
N ASN A 67 14.50 3.52 -9.75
CA ASN A 67 14.55 2.12 -9.31
C ASN A 67 13.28 1.28 -9.58
N ARG A 68 12.12 1.93 -9.75
CA ARG A 68 10.81 1.28 -9.86
C ARG A 68 10.28 1.24 -11.29
N PHE A 69 10.64 2.26 -12.07
CA PHE A 69 10.18 2.45 -13.44
C PHE A 69 11.34 2.38 -14.44
N SER A 70 12.53 1.94 -14.03
CA SER A 70 13.71 1.85 -14.90
C SER A 70 13.42 1.02 -16.13
N ASN A 71 13.74 1.61 -17.28
CA ASN A 71 13.69 0.98 -18.58
C ASN A 71 14.51 1.84 -19.56
N PRO A 72 14.97 1.30 -20.70
CA PRO A 72 15.85 2.02 -21.62
C PRO A 72 15.32 3.34 -22.19
N ILE A 73 14.00 3.59 -22.11
CA ILE A 73 13.38 4.84 -22.55
C ILE A 73 13.49 5.88 -21.43
N LEU A 74 13.12 5.52 -20.18
CA LEU A 74 13.11 6.43 -19.04
C LEU A 74 14.50 6.66 -18.42
N ASP A 75 15.42 5.70 -18.53
CA ASP A 75 16.78 5.81 -18.00
C ASP A 75 17.58 6.94 -18.67
N ARG A 76 17.12 7.42 -19.84
CA ARG A 76 17.72 8.56 -20.56
C ARG A 76 17.57 9.88 -19.83
N MET A 77 16.54 10.00 -18.97
CA MET A 77 16.26 11.22 -18.19
C MET A 77 16.17 12.51 -19.03
N ASN A 78 15.66 12.39 -20.26
CA ASN A 78 15.39 13.53 -21.13
C ASN A 78 14.08 14.23 -20.73
N ASP A 79 13.82 15.38 -21.35
CA ASP A 79 12.56 16.14 -21.15
C ASP A 79 11.32 15.37 -21.64
N ALA A 80 11.50 14.39 -22.52
CA ALA A 80 10.43 13.55 -23.05
C ALA A 80 10.89 12.11 -23.36
N ALA A 81 9.92 11.20 -23.39
CA ALA A 81 10.07 9.83 -23.85
C ALA A 81 9.44 9.67 -25.24
N VAL A 82 10.13 8.98 -26.15
CA VAL A 82 9.61 8.64 -27.49
C VAL A 82 9.27 7.15 -27.52
N LEU A 83 8.04 6.84 -27.92
CA LEU A 83 7.55 5.47 -28.07
C LEU A 83 7.08 5.25 -29.50
N ALA A 84 7.24 4.04 -30.01
CA ALA A 84 6.58 3.62 -31.23
C ALA A 84 5.08 3.46 -30.94
N ALA A 85 4.23 4.05 -31.78
CA ALA A 85 2.81 3.79 -31.74
C ALA A 85 2.53 2.54 -32.59
N GLU A 86 2.16 1.45 -31.93
CA GLU A 86 1.59 0.29 -32.62
C GLU A 86 0.12 0.63 -32.92
N GLY A 87 -0.28 0.55 -34.19
CA GLY A 87 -1.64 0.87 -34.67
C GLY A 87 -2.60 -0.30 -34.60
#